data_AF-A0A931QVR9-F1
#
_entry.id   AF-A0A931QVR9-F1
#
_cell.length_a   1.000
_cell.length_b   1.000
_cell.length_c   1.000
_cell.angle_alpha   90.00
_cell.angle_beta   90.00
_cell.angle_gamma   90.00
#
_symmetry.space_group_name_H-M   'P 1'
#
loop_
_entity.id
_entity.type
_entity.pdbx_description
1 polymer ?
#
loop_
_entity_poly.entity_id
_entity_poly.type
_entity_poly.pdbx_seq_one_letter_code
_entity_poly.pdbx_strand_id
1 'polypeptide(L)'
;MVNILHTFNPEPIAFSIGPFGVHWYGLFLLAGILVGYWLVGTLAKRGGLSLEMAGSLYVNALIGGFFGARAYHVASDWGFYGSNPDQIVAVWNGGLAIHGAMLGALAVIMYYVKKRGLNFWKLADLFALPAILGQAIGRWGNYFNQELFGAPTDASWGIPINPKGQMDWYSGCTSDCIPRGALSLSHSESTRPQWLVLCGCRFW
;
A
#
# COMPACT_ATOMS: atom_id res chain seq x y z
N MET A 1 9.10 -16.36 21.42
CA MET A 1 7.85 -15.59 21.51
C MET A 1 7.55 -14.88 20.18
N VAL A 2 7.48 -15.63 19.07
CA VAL A 2 7.01 -15.15 17.74
C VAL A 2 6.00 -16.17 17.20
N ASN A 3 5.09 -16.67 18.05
CA ASN A 3 4.16 -17.74 17.64
C ASN A 3 2.89 -17.21 16.98
N ILE A 4 2.55 -15.93 17.14
CA ILE A 4 1.28 -15.38 16.61
C ILE A 4 1.27 -15.25 15.08
N LEU A 5 2.43 -14.93 14.48
CA LEU A 5 2.58 -14.77 13.03
C LEU A 5 2.57 -16.10 12.27
N HIS A 6 2.88 -17.21 12.96
CA HIS A 6 2.97 -18.53 12.33
C HIS A 6 1.66 -19.32 12.37
N THR A 7 0.74 -18.97 13.27
CA THR A 7 -0.52 -19.72 13.48
C THR A 7 -1.76 -18.96 13.07
N PHE A 8 -1.67 -17.65 12.89
CA PHE A 8 -2.79 -16.82 12.46
C PHE A 8 -2.86 -16.74 10.94
N ASN A 9 -3.94 -17.25 10.35
CA ASN A 9 -4.28 -17.05 8.94
C ASN A 9 -5.22 -15.83 8.85
N PRO A 10 -4.74 -14.65 8.44
CA PRO A 10 -5.57 -13.45 8.40
C PRO A 10 -6.62 -13.53 7.31
N GLU A 11 -7.81 -13.01 7.60
CA GLU A 11 -8.85 -12.75 6.61
C GLU A 11 -8.80 -11.27 6.18
N PRO A 12 -9.07 -10.95 4.90
CA PRO A 12 -9.00 -9.57 4.40
C PRO A 12 -10.14 -8.69 4.93
N ILE A 13 -11.30 -9.27 5.26
CA ILE A 13 -12.46 -8.58 5.78
C ILE A 13 -12.32 -8.47 7.31
N ALA A 14 -12.36 -7.26 7.84
CA ALA A 14 -12.33 -6.99 9.27
C ALA A 14 -13.69 -7.25 9.91
N PHE A 15 -14.75 -6.72 9.31
CA PHE A 15 -16.14 -6.95 9.69
C PHE A 15 -17.06 -6.55 8.54
N SER A 16 -18.29 -7.07 8.53
CA SER A 16 -19.29 -6.73 7.52
C SER A 16 -20.43 -5.94 8.13
N ILE A 17 -20.86 -4.89 7.43
CA ILE A 17 -22.07 -4.13 7.74
C ILE A 17 -23.07 -4.42 6.62
N GLY A 18 -23.96 -5.40 6.85
CA GLY A 18 -24.88 -5.89 5.81
C GLY A 18 -24.10 -6.46 4.61
N PRO A 19 -24.37 -6.02 3.37
CA PRO A 19 -23.67 -6.51 2.18
C PRO A 19 -22.26 -5.89 2.00
N PHE A 20 -21.87 -4.92 2.82
CA PHE A 20 -20.59 -4.22 2.68
C PHE A 20 -19.54 -4.80 3.62
N GLY A 21 -18.49 -5.41 3.05
CA GLY A 21 -17.31 -5.83 3.79
C GLY A 21 -16.38 -4.65 4.05
N VAL A 22 -16.03 -4.39 5.31
CA VAL A 22 -14.99 -3.44 5.68
C VAL A 22 -13.66 -4.19 5.73
N HIS A 23 -12.71 -3.78 4.89
CA HIS A 23 -11.41 -4.46 4.76
C HIS A 23 -10.38 -3.88 5.74
N TRP A 24 -9.52 -4.75 6.29
CA TRP A 24 -8.36 -4.32 7.11
C TRP A 24 -7.47 -3.33 6.37
N TYR A 25 -7.27 -3.56 5.07
CA TYR A 25 -6.48 -2.68 4.22
C TYR A 25 -6.97 -1.23 4.26
N GLY A 26 -8.29 -1.00 4.15
CA GLY A 26 -8.89 0.33 4.25
C GLY A 26 -8.71 0.96 5.64
N LEU A 27 -8.80 0.15 6.70
CA LEU A 27 -8.60 0.61 8.08
C LEU A 27 -7.15 1.04 8.33
N PHE A 28 -6.16 0.28 7.85
CA PHE A 28 -4.74 0.65 7.97
C PHE A 28 -4.39 1.87 7.13
N LEU A 29 -4.97 2.02 5.92
CA LEU A 29 -4.83 3.25 5.14
C LEU A 29 -5.38 4.46 5.88
N LEU A 30 -6.59 4.36 6.45
CA LEU A 30 -7.19 5.43 7.25
C LEU A 30 -6.32 5.75 8.48
N ALA A 31 -5.85 4.73 9.19
CA ALA A 31 -4.96 4.91 10.34
C ALA A 31 -3.66 5.64 9.93
N GLY A 32 -3.05 5.26 8.81
CA GLY A 32 -1.87 5.93 8.25
C GLY A 32 -2.12 7.40 7.92
N ILE A 33 -3.28 7.72 7.36
CA ILE A 33 -3.71 9.10 7.09
C ILE A 33 -3.87 9.91 8.38
N LEU A 34 -4.57 9.35 9.38
CA LEU A 34 -4.82 10.06 10.64
C LEU A 34 -3.52 10.30 11.43
N VAL A 35 -2.65 9.28 11.51
CA VAL A 35 -1.33 9.39 12.13
C VAL A 35 -0.47 10.40 11.38
N GLY A 36 -0.48 10.37 10.04
CA GLY A 36 0.23 11.32 9.20
C GLY A 36 -0.22 12.76 9.43
N TYR A 37 -1.53 13.01 9.47
CA TYR A 37 -2.10 14.34 9.73
C TYR A 37 -1.69 14.87 11.11
N TRP A 38 -1.84 14.04 12.15
CA TRP A 38 -1.44 14.38 13.51
C TRP A 38 0.06 14.71 13.60
N LEU A 39 0.89 13.90 12.94
CA LEU A 39 2.34 14.08 12.95
C LEU A 39 2.75 15.34 12.19
N VAL A 40 2.16 15.62 11.03
CA VAL A 40 2.39 16.87 10.29
C VAL A 40 2.04 18.09 11.15
N GLY A 41 0.89 18.08 11.83
CA GLY A 41 0.52 19.17 12.74
C GLY A 41 1.53 19.36 13.88
N THR A 42 2.02 18.24 14.44
CA THR A 42 3.03 18.25 15.51
C THR A 42 4.37 18.80 15.02
N LEU A 43 4.85 18.33 13.87
CA LEU A 43 6.12 18.75 13.28
C LEU A 43 6.06 20.20 12.78
N ALA A 44 4.93 20.61 12.20
CA ALA A 44 4.70 21.98 11.76
C ALA A 44 4.77 22.96 12.94
N LYS A 45 4.12 22.63 14.06
CA LYS A 45 4.17 23.42 15.29
C LYS A 45 5.60 23.57 15.81
N ARG A 46 6.38 22.48 15.82
CA ARG A 46 7.80 22.49 16.25
C ARG A 46 8.69 23.29 15.29
N GLY A 47 8.40 23.24 14.00
CA GLY A 47 9.13 23.97 12.96
C GLY A 47 8.71 25.43 12.76
N GLY A 48 7.81 25.96 13.59
CA GLY A 48 7.30 27.33 13.47
C GLY A 48 6.44 27.58 12.22
N LEU A 49 5.88 26.52 11.63
CA LEU A 49 4.99 26.60 10.48
C LEU A 49 3.53 26.75 10.95
N SER A 50 2.72 27.46 10.15
CA SER A 50 1.28 27.58 10.40
C SER A 50 0.61 26.20 10.33
N LEU A 51 -0.11 25.81 11.39
CA LEU A 51 -0.88 24.57 11.43
C LEU A 51 -2.00 24.57 10.39
N GLU A 52 -2.63 25.73 10.16
CA GLU A 52 -3.67 25.88 9.14
C GLU A 52 -3.10 25.60 7.75
N MET A 53 -1.93 26.16 7.45
CA MET A 53 -1.25 25.92 6.17
C MET A 53 -0.85 24.45 6.03
N ALA A 54 -0.23 23.86 7.06
CA ALA A 54 0.24 22.48 7.01
C ALA A 54 -0.93 21.48 6.88
N GLY A 55 -2.00 21.68 7.66
CA GLY A 55 -3.21 20.85 7.60
C GLY A 55 -3.94 20.99 6.26
N SER A 56 -4.09 22.23 5.76
CA SER A 56 -4.69 22.49 4.45
C SER A 56 -3.88 21.85 3.34
N LEU A 57 -2.55 21.96 3.39
CA LEU A 57 -1.66 21.34 2.41
C LEU A 57 -1.75 19.82 2.46
N TYR A 58 -1.75 19.21 3.65
CA TYR A 58 -1.87 17.76 3.81
C TYR A 58 -3.16 17.22 3.18
N VAL A 59 -4.30 17.83 3.51
CA VAL A 59 -5.61 17.41 2.97
C VAL A 59 -5.67 17.61 1.47
N ASN A 60 -5.20 18.75 0.96
CA ASN A 60 -5.19 19.01 -0.48
C ASN A 60 -4.23 18.07 -1.23
N ALA A 61 -3.09 17.70 -0.63
CA ALA A 61 -2.16 16.74 -1.21
C ALA A 61 -2.78 15.33 -1.28
N LEU A 62 -3.55 14.91 -0.26
CA LEU A 62 -4.32 13.67 -0.31
C LEU A 62 -5.37 13.68 -1.42
N ILE A 63 -6.11 14.78 -1.55
CA ILE A 63 -7.11 14.95 -2.62
C ILE A 63 -6.43 14.91 -4.00
N GLY A 64 -5.35 15.67 -4.17
CA GLY A 64 -4.56 15.66 -5.41
C GLY A 64 -4.00 14.28 -5.74
N GLY A 65 -3.51 13.56 -4.72
CA GLY A 65 -3.06 12.18 -4.87
C GLY A 65 -4.18 11.24 -5.27
N PHE A 66 -5.37 11.33 -4.67
CA PHE A 66 -6.51 10.50 -5.05
C PHE A 66 -6.89 10.70 -6.53
N PHE A 67 -7.02 11.95 -6.98
CA PHE A 67 -7.32 12.24 -8.38
C PHE A 67 -6.18 11.85 -9.32
N GLY A 68 -4.93 12.10 -8.93
CA GLY A 68 -3.75 11.70 -9.70
C GLY A 68 -3.66 10.18 -9.85
N ALA A 69 -3.93 9.43 -8.79
CA ALA A 69 -3.94 7.97 -8.80
C ALA A 69 -4.95 7.42 -9.79
N ARG A 70 -6.15 8.02 -9.81
CA ARG A 70 -7.20 7.62 -10.74
C ARG A 70 -6.87 8.01 -12.18
N ALA A 71 -6.44 9.25 -12.39
CA ALA A 71 -6.07 9.74 -13.72
C ALA A 71 -4.94 8.90 -14.35
N TYR A 72 -3.91 8.58 -13.57
CA TYR A 72 -2.80 7.74 -14.04
C TYR A 72 -3.26 6.32 -14.38
N HIS A 73 -4.10 5.70 -13.54
CA HIS A 73 -4.63 4.37 -13.81
C HIS A 73 -5.47 4.35 -15.10
N VAL A 74 -6.35 5.34 -15.28
CA VAL A 74 -7.17 5.50 -16.49
C VAL A 74 -6.30 5.73 -17.74
N ALA A 75 -5.26 6.55 -17.62
CA ALA A 75 -4.32 6.80 -18.72
C ALA A 75 -3.50 5.55 -19.07
N SER A 76 -3.14 4.73 -18.08
CA SER A 76 -2.35 3.50 -18.28
C SER A 76 -3.14 2.42 -19.01
N ASP A 77 -4.46 2.39 -18.86
CA ASP A 77 -5.37 1.45 -19.52
C ASP A 77 -6.42 2.17 -20.38
N TRP A 78 -5.97 3.14 -21.17
CA TRP A 78 -6.87 3.98 -21.96
C TRP A 78 -7.71 3.18 -22.96
N GLY A 79 -7.22 2.04 -23.43
CA GLY A 79 -7.97 1.16 -24.34
C GLY A 79 -9.30 0.71 -23.71
N PHE A 80 -9.28 0.29 -22.45
CA PHE A 80 -10.49 -0.09 -21.72
C PHE A 80 -11.38 1.12 -21.39
N TYR A 81 -10.80 2.18 -20.81
CA TYR A 81 -11.57 3.32 -20.32
C TYR A 81 -12.12 4.23 -21.43
N GLY A 82 -11.45 4.30 -22.58
CA GLY A 82 -11.94 5.02 -23.75
C GLY A 82 -13.22 4.40 -24.32
N SER A 83 -13.38 3.08 -24.20
CA SER A 83 -14.60 2.37 -24.58
C SER A 83 -15.66 2.34 -23.47
N ASN A 84 -15.29 2.60 -22.21
CA ASN A 84 -16.17 2.54 -21.05
C ASN A 84 -16.01 3.81 -20.17
N PRO A 85 -16.45 4.98 -20.66
CA PRO A 85 -16.20 6.25 -19.98
C PRO A 85 -16.90 6.37 -18.61
N ASP A 86 -18.01 5.66 -18.40
CA ASP A 86 -18.70 5.54 -17.12
C ASP A 86 -17.82 4.92 -16.04
N GLN A 87 -16.93 4.01 -16.43
CA GLN A 87 -16.01 3.34 -15.51
C GLN A 87 -14.91 4.27 -15.00
N ILE A 88 -14.65 5.43 -15.65
CA ILE A 88 -13.61 6.37 -15.21
C ILE A 88 -13.84 6.85 -13.78
N VAL A 89 -15.10 7.05 -13.36
CA VAL A 89 -15.45 7.55 -12.02
C VAL A 89 -15.70 6.42 -11.02
N ALA A 90 -15.84 5.18 -11.49
CA ALA A 90 -16.17 4.00 -10.69
C ALA A 90 -14.97 3.52 -9.83
N VAL A 91 -14.56 4.34 -8.86
CA VAL A 91 -13.44 4.06 -7.95
C VAL A 91 -13.69 2.89 -7.00
N TRP A 92 -14.95 2.50 -6.80
CA TRP A 92 -15.33 1.32 -6.02
C TRP A 92 -14.96 0.00 -6.72
N ASN A 93 -14.71 0.02 -8.03
CA ASN A 93 -14.16 -1.12 -8.77
C ASN A 93 -12.63 -1.25 -8.59
N GLY A 94 -12.02 -0.40 -7.77
CA GLY A 94 -10.57 -0.31 -7.58
C GLY A 94 -9.90 0.57 -8.64
N GLY A 95 -8.64 0.28 -8.95
CA GLY A 95 -7.89 1.00 -9.98
C GLY A 95 -7.36 2.36 -9.54
N LEU A 96 -6.51 2.35 -8.50
CA LEU A 96 -5.76 3.51 -8.04
C LEU A 96 -4.26 3.20 -8.13
N ALA A 97 -3.56 3.93 -8.99
CA ALA A 97 -2.13 3.73 -9.19
C ALA A 97 -1.30 4.61 -8.23
N ILE A 98 -0.37 4.01 -7.49
CA ILE A 98 0.49 4.74 -6.54
C ILE A 98 1.36 5.81 -7.22
N HIS A 99 1.82 5.54 -8.44
CA HIS A 99 2.57 6.51 -9.26
C HIS A 99 1.77 7.78 -9.51
N GLY A 100 0.49 7.62 -9.87
CA GLY A 100 -0.43 8.74 -10.03
C GLY A 100 -0.68 9.48 -8.72
N ALA A 101 -0.77 8.75 -7.60
CA ALA A 101 -0.93 9.37 -6.27
C ALA A 101 0.23 10.29 -5.92
N MET A 102 1.47 9.83 -6.16
CA MET A 102 2.67 10.59 -5.90
C MET A 102 2.75 11.84 -6.79
N LEU A 103 2.46 11.69 -8.09
CA LEU A 103 2.47 12.82 -9.02
C LEU A 103 1.38 13.86 -8.70
N GLY A 104 0.18 13.41 -8.37
CA GLY A 104 -0.93 14.29 -8.00
C GLY A 104 -0.67 15.06 -6.71
N ALA A 105 -0.15 14.39 -5.67
CA ALA A 105 0.23 15.03 -4.43
C ALA A 105 1.38 16.04 -4.64
N LEU A 106 2.40 15.67 -5.42
CA LEU A 106 3.51 16.55 -5.75
C LEU A 106 3.05 17.79 -6.52
N ALA A 107 2.13 17.65 -7.48
CA ALA A 107 1.57 18.78 -8.21
C ALA A 107 0.88 19.80 -7.28
N VAL A 108 0.12 19.32 -6.29
CA VAL A 108 -0.50 20.19 -5.28
C VAL A 108 0.55 20.89 -4.42
N ILE A 109 1.57 20.17 -3.96
CA ILE A 109 2.66 20.76 -3.16
C ILE A 109 3.38 21.86 -3.95
N MET A 110 3.72 21.60 -5.20
CA MET A 110 4.38 22.57 -6.09
C MET A 110 3.51 23.79 -6.34
N TYR A 111 2.20 23.61 -6.51
CA TYR A 111 1.24 24.70 -6.62
C TYR A 111 1.26 25.60 -5.36
N TYR A 112 1.25 25.00 -4.17
CA TYR A 112 1.31 25.73 -2.91
C TYR A 112 2.64 26.45 -2.70
N VAL A 113 3.76 25.81 -3.01
CA VAL A 113 5.10 26.39 -3.01
C VAL A 113 5.13 27.66 -3.84
N LYS A 114 4.64 27.60 -5.09
CA LYS A 114 4.62 28.75 -6.00
C LYS A 114 3.64 29.84 -5.54
N LYS A 115 2.43 29.47 -5.12
CA LYS A 115 1.37 30.43 -4.77
C LYS A 115 1.67 31.20 -3.48
N ARG A 116 2.32 30.55 -2.51
CA ARG A 116 2.56 31.11 -1.17
C ARG A 116 4.03 31.46 -0.89
N GLY A 117 4.93 31.31 -1.88
CA GLY A 117 6.36 31.59 -1.71
C GLY A 117 7.03 30.71 -0.66
N LEU A 118 6.57 29.46 -0.50
CA LEU A 118 7.09 28.54 0.51
C LEU A 118 8.38 27.87 0.02
N ASN A 119 9.23 27.45 0.94
CA ASN A 119 10.40 26.65 0.61
C ASN A 119 9.99 25.17 0.45
N PHE A 120 10.16 24.63 -0.76
CA PHE A 120 9.84 23.23 -1.07
C PHE A 120 10.54 22.24 -0.14
N TRP A 121 11.83 22.43 0.13
CA TRP A 121 12.61 21.52 0.97
C TRP A 121 12.11 21.49 2.41
N LYS A 122 11.70 22.64 2.96
CA LYS A 122 11.08 22.69 4.29
C LYS A 122 9.78 21.88 4.35
N LEU A 123 8.99 21.89 3.27
CA LEU A 123 7.78 21.07 3.17
C LEU A 123 8.13 19.60 2.98
N ALA A 124 9.10 19.28 2.13
CA ALA A 124 9.56 17.91 1.94
C ALA A 124 10.01 17.27 3.26
N ASP A 125 10.82 17.98 4.05
CA ASP A 125 11.25 17.55 5.38
C ASP A 125 10.07 17.37 6.35
N LEU A 126 9.08 18.27 6.29
CA LEU A 126 7.86 18.17 7.10
C LEU A 126 7.05 16.90 6.80
N PHE A 127 6.94 16.51 5.52
CA PHE A 127 6.13 15.36 5.10
C PHE A 127 6.90 14.04 5.04
N ALA A 128 8.24 14.05 5.05
CA ALA A 128 9.06 12.85 4.90
C ALA A 128 8.74 11.76 5.94
N LEU A 129 8.76 12.10 7.23
CA LEU A 129 8.47 11.15 8.30
C LEU A 129 7.00 10.67 8.28
N PRO A 130 5.99 11.55 8.17
CA PRO A 130 4.60 11.13 7.95
C PRO A 130 4.41 10.17 6.77
N ALA A 131 5.09 10.40 5.65
CA ALA A 131 4.96 9.56 4.46
C ALA A 131 5.53 8.15 4.69
N ILE A 132 6.72 8.05 5.31
CA ILE A 132 7.35 6.76 5.65
C ILE A 132 6.49 5.99 6.66
N LEU A 133 5.97 6.67 7.68
CA LEU A 133 5.12 6.04 8.69
C LEU A 133 3.80 5.56 8.09
N GLY A 134 3.19 6.35 7.18
CA GLY A 134 2.01 5.93 6.42
C GLY A 134 2.27 4.66 5.61
N GLN A 135 3.42 4.56 4.93
CA GLN A 135 3.81 3.34 4.22
C GLN A 135 4.00 2.15 5.16
N ALA A 136 4.67 2.35 6.30
CA ALA A 136 4.88 1.29 7.29
C ALA A 136 3.56 0.76 7.85
N ILE A 137 2.60 1.64 8.15
CA ILE A 137 1.25 1.26 8.59
C ILE A 137 0.51 0.52 7.47
N GLY A 138 0.60 1.01 6.23
CA GLY A 138 -0.02 0.38 5.07
C GLY A 138 0.45 -1.05 4.80
N ARG A 139 1.71 -1.39 5.13
CA ARG A 139 2.23 -2.77 4.97
C ARG A 139 1.49 -3.80 5.81
N TRP A 140 0.89 -3.39 6.94
CA TRP A 140 0.01 -4.28 7.70
C TRP A 140 -1.27 -4.60 6.92
N GLY A 141 -1.78 -3.67 6.13
CA GLY A 141 -2.88 -3.95 5.20
C GLY A 141 -2.52 -5.05 4.20
N ASN A 142 -1.31 -5.01 3.63
CA ASN A 142 -0.84 -6.06 2.71
C ASN A 142 -0.72 -7.43 3.40
N TYR A 143 -0.31 -7.45 4.68
CA TYR A 143 -0.28 -8.68 5.47
C TYR A 143 -1.67 -9.31 5.61
N PHE A 144 -2.70 -8.52 5.95
CA PHE A 144 -4.08 -9.05 6.06
C PHE A 144 -4.68 -9.45 4.71
N ASN A 145 -4.31 -8.74 3.64
CA ASN A 145 -4.69 -9.09 2.26
C ASN A 145 -3.88 -10.25 1.69
N GLN A 146 -2.81 -10.70 2.36
CA GLN A 146 -1.91 -11.75 1.88
C GLN A 146 -1.29 -11.40 0.52
N GLU A 147 -0.81 -10.16 0.36
CA GLU A 147 -0.19 -9.65 -0.88
C GLU A 147 1.19 -9.02 -0.62
N LEU A 148 1.98 -8.80 -1.68
CA LEU A 148 3.31 -8.15 -1.61
C LEU A 148 4.30 -8.80 -0.61
N PHE A 149 4.20 -10.11 -0.43
CA PHE A 149 5.17 -10.89 0.33
C PHE A 149 6.49 -11.07 -0.45
N GLY A 150 7.55 -11.40 0.28
CA GLY A 150 8.89 -11.66 -0.24
C GLY A 150 9.13 -13.12 -0.58
N ALA A 151 10.41 -13.48 -0.70
CA ALA A 151 10.83 -14.81 -1.14
C ALA A 151 10.54 -15.90 -0.09
N PRO A 152 10.42 -17.19 -0.53
CA PRO A 152 10.34 -18.32 0.38
C PRO A 152 11.50 -18.34 1.36
N THR A 153 11.20 -18.73 2.59
CA THR A 153 12.24 -18.92 3.61
C THR A 153 11.92 -20.11 4.49
N ASP A 154 12.96 -20.79 4.96
CA ASP A 154 12.85 -21.79 6.02
C ASP A 154 13.16 -21.20 7.40
N ALA A 155 13.38 -19.87 7.47
CA ALA A 155 13.67 -19.19 8.72
C ALA A 155 12.46 -19.19 9.65
N SER A 156 12.73 -19.21 10.96
CA SER A 156 11.72 -19.26 12.03
C SER A 156 10.90 -17.97 12.19
N TRP A 157 11.00 -17.02 11.25
CA TRP A 157 10.23 -15.77 11.19
C TRP A 157 9.46 -15.63 9.87
N GLY A 158 9.52 -16.64 8.99
CA GLY A 158 8.72 -16.64 7.78
C GLY A 158 7.23 -16.71 8.11
N ILE A 159 6.40 -16.02 7.34
CA ILE A 159 4.95 -15.95 7.59
C ILE A 159 4.24 -16.86 6.59
N PRO A 160 3.30 -17.72 7.04
CA PRO A 160 2.63 -18.65 6.14
C PRO A 160 1.64 -17.86 5.29
N ILE A 161 1.63 -18.14 3.99
CA ILE A 161 0.67 -17.52 3.06
C ILE A 161 -0.33 -18.55 2.58
N ASN A 162 -1.61 -18.18 2.56
CA ASN A 162 -2.67 -19.08 2.12
C ASN A 162 -2.60 -19.32 0.59
N PRO A 163 -2.54 -20.58 0.12
CA PRO A 163 -2.48 -20.93 -1.30
C PRO A 163 -3.66 -20.45 -2.15
N LYS A 164 -4.79 -20.02 -1.58
CA LYS A 164 -5.92 -19.52 -2.37
C LYS A 164 -5.58 -18.28 -3.21
N GLY A 165 -4.50 -17.58 -2.88
CA GLY A 165 -3.90 -16.49 -3.68
C GLY A 165 -2.69 -16.90 -4.54
N GLN A 166 -2.29 -18.19 -4.54
CA GLN A 166 -1.32 -18.72 -5.51
C GLN A 166 -2.00 -18.90 -6.87
N MET A 167 -2.16 -17.82 -7.62
CA MET A 167 -2.17 -17.93 -9.08
C MET A 167 -0.97 -17.14 -9.64
N ASP A 168 -0.16 -17.88 -10.36
CA ASP A 168 0.76 -17.48 -11.42
C ASP A 168 2.13 -16.85 -11.14
N TRP A 169 2.41 -16.26 -9.97
CA TRP A 169 3.70 -15.60 -9.82
C TRP A 169 4.90 -16.58 -9.65
N TYR A 170 4.65 -17.77 -9.07
CA TYR A 170 5.68 -18.82 -8.92
C TYR A 170 5.84 -19.71 -10.14
N SER A 171 4.89 -19.72 -11.08
CA SER A 171 4.94 -20.59 -12.26
C SER A 171 6.11 -20.26 -13.18
N GLY A 172 6.67 -19.04 -13.05
CA GLY A 172 7.86 -18.57 -13.76
C GLY A 172 9.16 -18.64 -12.96
N CYS A 173 9.13 -19.05 -11.69
CA CYS A 173 10.36 -19.34 -10.95
C CYS A 173 10.94 -20.65 -11.45
N THR A 174 11.86 -20.57 -12.41
CA THR A 174 12.73 -21.68 -12.78
C THR A 174 13.38 -22.27 -11.52
N SER A 175 13.68 -23.57 -11.58
CA SER A 175 14.18 -24.45 -10.53
C SER A 175 15.35 -23.94 -9.67
N ASP A 176 15.95 -22.79 -10.01
CA ASP A 176 17.04 -22.15 -9.29
C ASP A 176 16.57 -21.32 -8.08
N CYS A 177 15.31 -20.88 -8.04
CA CYS A 177 14.70 -20.20 -6.89
C CYS A 177 14.06 -21.15 -5.88
N ILE A 178 13.99 -22.44 -6.22
CA ILE A 178 13.45 -23.49 -5.36
C ILE A 178 14.65 -24.10 -4.62
N PRO A 179 14.72 -24.02 -3.27
CA PRO A 179 15.75 -24.75 -2.52
C PRO A 179 15.77 -26.20 -2.99
N ARG A 180 16.96 -26.77 -3.22
CA ARG A 180 17.18 -28.10 -3.85
C ARG A 180 16.51 -29.31 -3.15
N GLY A 181 15.63 -29.10 -2.19
CA GLY A 181 14.76 -30.11 -1.56
C GLY A 181 13.25 -29.92 -1.76
N ALA A 182 12.78 -28.89 -2.46
CA ALA A 182 11.33 -28.64 -2.65
C ALA A 182 10.74 -29.23 -3.95
N LEU A 183 11.58 -29.78 -4.84
CA LEU A 183 11.16 -30.35 -6.13
C LEU A 183 10.65 -31.80 -6.04
N SER A 184 10.67 -32.46 -4.88
CA SER A 184 10.19 -33.84 -4.74
C SER A 184 8.72 -33.96 -4.34
N LEU A 185 8.00 -32.85 -4.16
CA LEU A 185 6.60 -32.87 -3.71
C LEU A 185 5.64 -32.51 -4.86
N SER A 186 5.87 -33.11 -6.03
CA SER A 186 4.83 -33.15 -7.07
C SER A 186 3.80 -34.22 -6.70
N HIS A 187 2.57 -33.77 -6.43
CA HIS A 187 1.31 -34.51 -6.52
C HIS A 187 0.79 -35.34 -5.33
N SER A 188 1.41 -35.41 -4.14
CA SER A 188 0.77 -36.14 -3.03
C SER A 188 0.90 -35.62 -1.59
N GLU A 189 1.58 -34.50 -1.32
CA GLU A 189 1.73 -33.99 0.07
C GLU A 189 1.36 -32.51 0.18
N SER A 190 0.06 -32.25 0.08
CA SER A 190 -0.60 -30.97 0.33
C SER A 190 -0.71 -30.64 1.84
N THR A 191 0.39 -30.56 2.58
CA THR A 191 0.32 -30.23 4.03
C THR A 191 1.45 -29.38 4.62
N ARG A 192 2.49 -28.98 3.87
CA ARG A 192 3.54 -28.10 4.44
C ARG A 192 3.32 -26.62 4.09
N PRO A 193 3.18 -25.73 5.10
CA PRO A 193 3.05 -24.29 4.86
C PRO A 193 4.35 -23.74 4.27
N GLN A 194 4.26 -23.10 3.09
CA GLN A 194 5.36 -22.33 2.52
C GLN A 194 5.42 -20.99 3.26
N TRP A 195 6.54 -20.68 3.90
CA TRP A 195 6.74 -19.46 4.67
C TRP A 195 7.37 -18.38 3.79
N LEU A 196 6.79 -17.18 3.76
CA LEU A 196 7.25 -16.04 2.98
C LEU A 196 7.57 -14.87 3.90
N VAL A 197 8.72 -14.22 3.70
CA VAL A 197 9.10 -13.04 4.50
C VAL A 197 8.32 -11.83 4.00
N LEU A 198 7.70 -11.02 4.86
CA LEU A 198 7.00 -9.76 4.49
C LEU A 198 7.88 -8.64 3.88
N CYS A 199 9.08 -8.95 3.41
CA CYS A 199 10.02 -7.97 2.87
C CYS A 199 10.62 -8.45 1.54
N GLY A 200 9.77 -8.49 0.51
CA GLY A 200 10.23 -8.46 -0.87
C GLY A 200 10.14 -7.02 -1.39
N CYS A 201 11.23 -6.26 -1.31
CA CYS A 201 11.38 -4.99 -2.03
C CYS A 201 11.39 -5.22 -3.54
N ARG A 202 10.24 -5.55 -4.12
CA ARG A 202 10.09 -5.66 -5.58
C ARG A 202 8.74 -5.14 -6.06
N PHE A 203 8.39 -3.94 -5.62
CA PHE A 203 7.36 -3.10 -6.25
C PHE A 203 7.72 -1.63 -6.04
N TRP A 204 8.68 -1.18 -6.85
CA TRP A 204 8.59 0.11 -7.54
C TRP A 204 8.44 -0.24 -9.01
#